data_AF-D0YVW7-F1
#
_entry.id   AF-D0YVW7-F1
#
_cell.length_a   1.000
_cell.length_b   1.000
_cell.length_c   1.000
_cell.angle_alpha   90.00
_cell.angle_beta   90.00
_cell.angle_gamma   90.00
#
_symmetry.space_group_name_H-M   'P 1'
#
loop_
_entity.id
_entity.type
_entity.pdbx_description
1 polymer ?
#
loop_
_entity_poly.entity_id
_entity_poly.type
_entity_poly.pdbx_seq_one_letter_code
_entity_poly.pdbx_strand_id
1 'polypeptide(L)'
;MICGGLALDNQMWLGPVCDYANEGEPLTDGAKTFTETLFATTSQELVGGDFDFTLLLPSDEADLFERAEALTEWVSSFMSGFGLVGVNTSQLPEAVTEALADLRDITQLGIDEDDDMEEQAALFEQVTEHVRMCVLTCHAELGQSVVDENDSKPTLH
;
A
#
# COMPACT_ATOMS: atom_id res chain seq x y z
N MET A 1 2.25 -5.50 -1.17
CA MET A 1 2.72 -6.40 -2.24
C MET A 1 3.48 -5.67 -3.33
N ILE A 2 2.83 -4.77 -4.10
CA ILE A 2 3.49 -3.98 -5.16
C ILE A 2 4.72 -3.23 -4.62
N CYS A 3 4.58 -2.47 -3.53
CA CYS A 3 5.68 -1.74 -2.90
C CYS A 3 6.76 -2.63 -2.27
N GLY A 4 6.58 -3.95 -2.22
CA GLY A 4 7.59 -4.92 -1.80
C GLY A 4 8.39 -5.52 -2.96
N GLY A 5 8.24 -4.98 -4.18
CA GLY A 5 8.94 -5.45 -5.39
C GLY A 5 8.28 -6.63 -6.09
N LEU A 6 7.00 -6.90 -5.81
CA LEU A 6 6.25 -7.92 -6.54
C LEU A 6 6.16 -7.54 -8.01
N ALA A 7 6.42 -8.50 -8.90
CA ALA A 7 6.31 -8.28 -10.33
C ALA A 7 4.89 -7.86 -10.73
N LEU A 8 4.79 -6.79 -11.53
CA LEU A 8 3.51 -6.26 -12.00
C LEU A 8 2.93 -7.06 -13.17
N ASP A 9 3.76 -7.91 -13.80
CA ASP A 9 3.40 -8.71 -14.97
C ASP A 9 2.89 -10.12 -14.62
N ASN A 10 2.43 -10.84 -15.64
CA ASN A 10 2.15 -12.29 -15.62
C ASN A 10 1.15 -12.80 -14.57
N GLN A 11 0.36 -11.91 -13.95
CA GLN A 11 -0.62 -12.24 -12.91
C GLN A 11 -0.07 -13.02 -11.71
N MET A 12 1.26 -12.97 -11.46
CA MET A 12 1.89 -13.65 -10.32
C MET A 12 1.38 -13.15 -8.97
N TRP A 13 0.80 -11.95 -8.95
CA TRP A 13 0.15 -11.34 -7.79
C TRP A 13 -1.18 -11.99 -7.40
N LEU A 14 -1.86 -12.70 -8.30
CA LEU A 14 -3.16 -13.32 -7.98
C LEU A 14 -3.03 -14.38 -6.90
N GLY A 15 -1.98 -15.21 -6.93
CA GLY A 15 -1.75 -16.26 -5.93
C GLY A 15 -1.67 -15.71 -4.51
N PRO A 16 -0.71 -14.81 -4.21
CA PRO A 16 -0.60 -14.16 -2.91
C PRO A 16 -1.88 -13.44 -2.46
N VAL A 17 -2.60 -12.80 -3.38
CA VAL A 17 -3.89 -12.16 -3.06
C VAL A 17 -4.95 -13.20 -2.70
N CYS A 18 -5.04 -14.33 -3.42
CA CYS A 18 -5.96 -15.41 -3.06
C CYS A 18 -5.60 -16.03 -1.70
N ASP A 19 -4.31 -16.25 -1.44
CA ASP A 19 -3.82 -16.78 -0.15
C ASP A 19 -4.22 -15.86 1.01
N TYR A 20 -4.10 -14.55 0.83
CA TYR A 20 -4.41 -13.57 1.86
C TYR A 20 -5.91 -13.30 2.02
N ALA A 21 -6.64 -13.13 0.91
CA ALA A 21 -8.01 -12.61 0.91
C ALA A 21 -9.09 -13.68 0.70
N ASN A 22 -8.73 -14.91 0.32
CA ASN A 22 -9.68 -15.96 -0.04
C ASN A 22 -9.20 -17.38 0.33
N GLU A 23 -8.42 -17.52 1.41
CA GLU A 23 -7.94 -18.82 1.93
C GLU A 23 -7.20 -19.68 0.88
N GLY A 24 -6.59 -19.05 -0.11
CA GLY A 24 -5.89 -19.72 -1.22
C GLY A 24 -6.81 -20.18 -2.36
N GLU A 25 -8.13 -20.03 -2.23
CA GLU A 25 -9.07 -20.35 -3.29
C GLU A 25 -9.05 -19.27 -4.39
N PRO A 26 -9.22 -19.64 -5.67
CA PRO A 26 -9.23 -18.67 -6.76
C PRO A 26 -10.38 -17.65 -6.65
N LEU A 27 -10.07 -16.38 -6.88
CA LEU A 27 -11.10 -15.36 -7.12
C LEU A 27 -11.86 -15.68 -8.42
N THR A 28 -13.19 -15.50 -8.38
CA THR A 28 -14.09 -15.79 -9.51
C THR A 28 -14.96 -14.59 -9.88
N ASP A 29 -15.50 -14.61 -11.10
CA ASP A 29 -16.48 -13.65 -11.61
C ASP A 29 -16.14 -12.18 -11.31
N GLY A 30 -17.08 -11.44 -10.71
CA GLY A 30 -16.93 -10.02 -10.42
C GLY A 30 -15.82 -9.70 -9.43
N ALA A 31 -15.53 -10.60 -8.48
CA ALA A 31 -14.44 -10.39 -7.53
C ALA A 31 -13.09 -10.38 -8.25
N LYS A 32 -12.87 -11.35 -9.16
CA LYS A 32 -11.66 -11.39 -9.97
C LYS A 32 -11.50 -10.12 -10.82
N THR A 33 -12.54 -9.72 -11.55
CA THR A 33 -12.49 -8.53 -12.42
C THR A 33 -12.24 -7.24 -11.62
N PHE A 34 -12.88 -7.11 -10.45
CA PHE A 34 -12.68 -5.96 -9.57
C PHE A 34 -11.23 -5.91 -9.08
N THR A 35 -10.69 -7.02 -8.57
CA THR A 35 -9.31 -7.06 -8.07
C THR A 35 -8.29 -6.82 -9.18
N GLU A 36 -8.51 -7.35 -10.40
CA GLU A 36 -7.66 -7.06 -11.57
C GLU A 36 -7.65 -5.57 -11.93
N THR A 37 -8.82 -4.93 -11.87
CA THR A 37 -8.94 -3.49 -12.14
C THR A 37 -8.23 -2.68 -11.05
N LEU A 38 -8.49 -3.00 -9.78
CA LEU A 38 -7.86 -2.33 -8.64
C LEU A 38 -6.34 -2.47 -8.70
N PHE A 39 -5.82 -3.67 -8.95
CA PHE A 39 -4.38 -3.89 -9.08
C PHE A 39 -3.78 -3.06 -10.22
N ALA A 40 -4.41 -3.03 -11.39
CA ALA A 40 -3.93 -2.26 -12.53
C ALA A 40 -3.92 -0.76 -12.25
N THR A 41 -4.99 -0.22 -11.65
CA THR A 41 -5.09 1.19 -11.26
C THR A 41 -4.02 1.56 -10.23
N THR A 42 -3.92 0.80 -9.13
CA THR A 42 -2.90 1.07 -8.09
C THR A 42 -1.48 0.96 -8.63
N SER A 43 -1.21 0.00 -9.52
CA SER A 43 0.10 -0.12 -10.17
C SER A 43 0.43 1.12 -11.00
N GLN A 44 -0.54 1.63 -11.78
CA GLN A 44 -0.36 2.83 -12.59
C GLN A 44 -0.12 4.07 -11.72
N GLU A 45 -0.89 4.25 -10.65
CA GLU A 45 -0.73 5.38 -9.72
C GLU A 45 0.63 5.39 -9.02
N LEU A 46 1.12 4.21 -8.60
CA LEU A 46 2.43 4.07 -7.94
C LEU A 46 3.60 4.29 -8.90
N VAL A 47 3.48 3.85 -10.16
CA VAL A 47 4.54 3.94 -11.17
C VAL A 47 4.54 5.30 -11.89
N GLY A 48 3.37 5.95 -12.00
CA GLY A 48 3.15 7.16 -12.79
C GLY A 48 3.94 8.40 -12.36
N GLY A 49 4.57 8.39 -11.19
CA GLY A 49 5.49 9.44 -10.74
C GLY A 49 4.84 10.78 -10.35
N ASP A 50 3.55 10.97 -10.63
CA ASP A 50 2.79 12.20 -10.37
C ASP A 50 2.24 12.30 -8.94
N PHE A 51 2.66 11.41 -8.02
CA PHE A 51 2.15 11.32 -6.64
C PHE A 51 0.62 11.08 -6.57
N ASP A 52 0.04 10.50 -7.62
CA ASP A 52 -1.41 10.29 -7.76
C ASP A 52 -1.95 9.10 -6.94
N PHE A 53 -1.08 8.37 -6.24
CA PHE A 53 -1.51 7.26 -5.39
C PHE A 53 -2.47 7.74 -4.30
N THR A 54 -3.63 7.09 -4.24
CA THR A 54 -4.67 7.35 -3.24
C THR A 54 -4.93 6.13 -2.37
N LEU A 55 -5.30 6.38 -1.12
CA LEU A 55 -5.74 5.32 -0.21
C LEU A 55 -7.22 5.04 -0.45
N LEU A 56 -7.57 3.76 -0.58
CA LEU A 56 -8.96 3.33 -0.68
C LEU A 56 -9.59 3.34 0.73
N LEU A 57 -10.12 4.48 1.13
CA LEU A 57 -10.76 4.73 2.42
C LEU A 57 -12.24 5.09 2.25
N PRO A 58 -13.05 5.02 3.33
CA PRO A 58 -14.40 5.58 3.34
C PRO A 58 -14.39 7.07 2.95
N SER A 59 -15.49 7.54 2.38
CA SER A 59 -15.64 8.95 1.98
C SER A 59 -15.51 9.89 3.18
N ASP A 60 -15.14 11.13 2.92
CA ASP A 60 -14.97 12.19 3.93
C ASP A 60 -16.28 12.52 4.68
N GLU A 61 -17.43 12.13 4.12
CA GLU A 61 -18.76 12.23 4.73
C GLU A 61 -19.06 11.10 5.74
N ALA A 62 -18.20 10.07 5.80
CA ALA A 62 -18.31 9.00 6.78
C ALA A 62 -17.82 9.48 8.15
N ASP A 63 -18.25 8.76 9.19
CA ASP A 63 -17.89 9.09 10.55
C ASP A 63 -16.36 8.97 10.79
N LEU A 64 -15.79 9.87 11.60
CA LEU A 64 -14.33 9.91 11.81
C LEU A 64 -13.81 8.62 12.45
N PHE A 65 -14.59 7.97 13.33
CA PHE A 65 -14.21 6.71 13.96
C PHE A 65 -14.16 5.59 12.91
N GLU A 66 -15.13 5.54 12.00
CA GLU A 66 -15.16 4.59 10.87
C GLU A 66 -13.94 4.79 9.95
N ARG A 67 -13.59 6.04 9.64
CA ARG A 67 -12.42 6.37 8.81
C ARG A 67 -11.10 5.98 9.51
N ALA A 68 -10.98 6.19 10.82
CA ALA A 68 -9.81 5.81 11.60
C ALA A 68 -9.62 4.29 11.73
N GLU A 69 -10.72 3.56 11.92
CA GLU A 69 -10.72 2.09 11.91
C GLU A 69 -10.29 1.56 10.53
N ALA A 70 -10.90 2.09 9.46
CA ALA A 70 -10.55 1.71 8.09
C ALA A 70 -9.08 1.98 7.75
N LEU A 71 -8.51 3.12 8.20
CA LEU A 71 -7.09 3.41 8.01
C LEU A 71 -6.20 2.40 8.74
N THR A 72 -6.55 2.03 9.97
CA THR A 72 -5.83 1.02 10.76
C THR A 72 -5.84 -0.36 10.08
N GLU A 73 -7.00 -0.77 9.56
CA GLU A 73 -7.14 -2.01 8.78
C GLU A 73 -6.34 -1.96 7.47
N TRP A 74 -6.37 -0.82 6.79
CA TRP A 74 -5.63 -0.60 5.55
C TRP A 74 -4.13 -0.75 5.78
N VAL A 75 -3.59 -0.08 6.81
CA VAL A 75 -2.17 -0.14 7.16
C VAL A 75 -1.76 -1.56 7.58
N SER A 76 -2.60 -2.26 8.35
CA SER A 76 -2.37 -3.66 8.74
C SER A 76 -2.33 -4.59 7.52
N SER A 77 -3.21 -4.38 6.54
CA SER A 77 -3.26 -5.13 5.29
C SER A 77 -2.04 -4.83 4.40
N PHE A 78 -1.62 -3.56 4.34
CA PHE A 78 -0.41 -3.16 3.63
C PHE A 78 0.83 -3.87 4.21
N MET A 79 1.03 -3.82 5.53
CA MET A 79 2.16 -4.48 6.19
C MET A 79 2.14 -6.00 5.99
N SER A 80 0.97 -6.63 6.09
CA SER A 80 0.82 -8.06 5.82
C SER A 80 1.21 -8.40 4.38
N GLY A 81 0.69 -7.64 3.41
CA GLY A 81 1.03 -7.80 2.01
C GLY A 81 2.47 -7.44 1.67
N PHE A 82 3.15 -6.62 2.46
CA PHE A 82 4.58 -6.35 2.32
C PHE A 82 5.41 -7.57 2.78
N GLY A 83 5.05 -8.15 3.93
CA GLY A 83 5.71 -9.35 4.47
C GLY A 83 5.56 -10.58 3.59
N LEU A 84 4.42 -10.74 2.89
CA LEU A 84 4.15 -11.87 2.00
C LEU A 84 5.07 -11.95 0.77
N VAL A 85 5.63 -10.82 0.31
CA VAL A 85 6.51 -10.79 -0.87
C VAL A 85 7.93 -11.28 -0.51
N GLY A 86 8.20 -11.58 0.76
CA GLY A 86 9.45 -12.21 1.18
C GLY A 86 10.66 -11.25 1.12
N VAL A 87 10.43 -9.94 1.26
CA VAL A 87 11.50 -8.96 1.33
C VAL A 87 12.41 -9.28 2.51
N ASN A 88 13.72 -9.35 2.27
CA ASN A 88 14.68 -9.62 3.33
C ASN A 88 14.76 -8.40 4.27
N THR A 89 14.02 -8.47 5.38
CA THR A 89 13.92 -7.41 6.38
C THR A 89 15.26 -7.00 7.00
N SER A 90 16.28 -7.87 6.93
CA SER A 90 17.63 -7.55 7.42
C SER A 90 18.47 -6.65 6.51
N GLN A 91 17.97 -6.37 5.30
CA GLN A 91 18.68 -5.60 4.26
C GLN A 91 17.81 -4.48 3.67
N LEU A 92 16.76 -4.06 4.38
CA LEU A 92 15.92 -2.95 3.94
C LEU A 92 16.70 -1.64 3.97
N PRO A 93 16.48 -0.75 2.98
CA PRO A 93 16.93 0.63 3.08
C PRO A 93 16.43 1.29 4.37
N GLU A 94 17.18 2.25 4.90
CA GLU A 94 16.84 2.98 6.12
C GLU A 94 15.46 3.65 6.00
N ALA A 95 15.22 4.35 4.88
CA ALA A 95 13.94 5.00 4.59
C ALA A 95 12.74 4.04 4.59
N VAL A 96 12.91 2.81 4.09
CA VAL A 96 11.85 1.78 4.13
C VAL A 96 11.65 1.27 5.56
N THR A 97 12.73 1.10 6.31
CA THR A 97 12.66 0.65 7.70
C THR A 97 11.93 1.66 8.58
N GLU A 98 12.21 2.94 8.41
CA GLU A 98 11.52 4.05 9.08
C GLU A 98 10.04 4.10 8.67
N ALA A 99 9.75 4.07 7.37
CA ALA A 99 8.37 4.07 6.88
C ALA A 99 7.54 2.91 7.45
N LEU A 100 8.11 1.70 7.53
CA LEU A 100 7.43 0.54 8.13
C LEU A 100 7.27 0.67 9.65
N ALA A 101 8.17 1.35 10.34
CA ALA A 101 8.04 1.63 11.77
C ALA A 101 6.90 2.62 12.03
N ASP A 102 6.86 3.71 11.26
CA ASP A 102 5.79 4.72 11.35
C ASP A 102 4.41 4.10 11.07
N LEU A 103 4.30 3.29 10.01
CA LEU A 103 3.07 2.57 9.68
C LEU A 103 2.66 1.62 10.83
N ARG A 104 3.61 0.98 11.50
CA ARG A 104 3.28 0.15 12.67
C ARG A 104 2.69 0.98 13.80
N ASP A 105 3.21 2.16 14.07
CA ASP A 105 2.69 3.03 15.13
C ASP A 105 1.26 3.51 14.82
N ILE A 106 0.95 3.75 13.53
CA ILE A 106 -0.40 4.13 13.06
C ILE A 106 -1.43 3.02 13.28
N THR A 107 -1.03 1.75 13.40
CA THR A 107 -1.98 0.69 13.76
C THR A 107 -2.57 0.80 15.17
N GLN A 108 -2.03 1.73 15.97
CA GLN A 108 -2.55 2.07 17.30
C GLN A 108 -3.32 3.40 17.30
N LEU A 109 -3.62 3.95 16.11
CA LEU A 109 -4.42 5.15 15.97
C LEU A 109 -5.82 4.93 16.56
N GLY A 110 -6.27 5.90 17.33
CA GLY A 110 -7.62 5.96 17.87
C GLY A 110 -8.07 7.40 17.96
N ILE A 111 -9.36 7.62 17.79
CA ILE A 111 -9.99 8.93 17.99
C ILE A 111 -10.43 9.02 19.45
N ASP A 112 -10.04 10.10 20.12
CA ASP A 112 -10.51 10.41 21.47
C ASP A 112 -11.79 11.25 21.37
N GLU A 113 -12.92 10.70 21.85
CA GLU A 113 -14.22 11.37 21.82
C GLU A 113 -14.35 12.51 22.84
N ASP A 114 -13.46 12.53 23.85
CA ASP A 114 -13.46 13.57 24.88
C ASP A 114 -12.66 14.83 24.46
N ASP A 115 -11.91 14.74 23.35
CA ASP A 115 -11.12 15.84 22.76
C ASP A 115 -11.90 16.68 21.73
N ASP A 116 -11.26 17.70 21.16
CA ASP A 116 -11.85 18.51 20.09
C ASP A 116 -11.90 17.72 18.77
N MET A 117 -13.11 17.38 18.35
CA MET A 117 -13.35 16.59 17.14
C MET A 117 -12.90 17.28 15.84
N GLU A 118 -12.84 18.62 15.79
CA GLU A 118 -12.31 19.34 14.62
C GLU A 118 -10.78 19.20 14.55
N GLU A 119 -10.10 19.24 15.69
CA GLU A 119 -8.67 18.98 15.80
C GLU A 119 -8.34 17.52 15.46
N GLN A 120 -9.11 16.57 15.99
CA GLN A 120 -8.97 15.13 15.69
C GLN A 120 -9.13 14.86 14.19
N ALA A 121 -10.11 15.49 13.53
CA ALA A 121 -10.28 15.38 12.08
C ALA A 121 -9.08 15.95 11.30
N ALA A 122 -8.56 17.12 11.69
CA ALA A 122 -7.39 17.71 11.05
C ALA A 122 -6.10 16.89 11.25
N LEU A 123 -5.96 16.21 12.41
CA LEU A 123 -4.88 15.27 12.67
C LEU A 123 -5.03 14.01 11.82
N PHE A 124 -6.24 13.49 11.68
CA PHE A 124 -6.52 12.32 10.83
C PHE A 124 -6.09 12.53 9.37
N GLU A 125 -6.37 13.71 8.79
CA GLU A 125 -5.91 14.04 7.43
C GLU A 125 -4.38 14.04 7.30
N GLN A 126 -3.68 14.54 8.32
CA GLN A 126 -2.21 14.52 8.35
C GLN A 126 -1.66 13.10 8.46
N VAL A 127 -2.28 12.26 9.30
CA VAL A 127 -1.90 10.84 9.42
C VAL A 127 -2.14 10.10 8.11
N THR A 128 -3.27 10.37 7.45
CA THR A 128 -3.61 9.77 6.15
C THR A 128 -2.59 10.13 5.08
N GLU A 129 -2.17 11.39 5.00
CA GLU A 129 -1.11 11.81 4.08
C GLU A 129 0.25 11.19 4.46
N HIS A 130 0.57 11.07 5.75
CA HIS A 130 1.79 10.41 6.19
C HIS A 130 1.84 8.94 5.77
N VAL A 131 0.73 8.20 5.93
CA VAL A 131 0.59 6.82 5.43
C VAL A 131 0.88 6.76 3.94
N ARG A 132 0.29 7.67 3.16
CA ARG A 132 0.48 7.76 1.71
C ARG A 132 1.96 7.96 1.35
N MET A 133 2.65 8.84 2.07
CA MET A 133 4.08 9.10 1.86
C MET A 133 4.97 7.91 2.25
N CYS A 134 4.64 7.18 3.31
CA CYS A 134 5.32 5.93 3.67
C CYS A 134 5.19 4.89 2.54
N VAL A 135 3.99 4.73 1.97
CA VAL A 135 3.72 3.79 0.87
C VAL A 135 4.53 4.14 -0.38
N LEU A 136 4.56 5.43 -0.74
CA LEU A 136 5.35 5.92 -1.87
C LEU A 136 6.85 5.74 -1.63
N THR A 137 7.33 5.98 -0.41
CA THR A 137 8.73 5.71 -0.02
C THR A 137 9.08 4.24 -0.20
N CYS A 138 8.24 3.32 0.28
CA CYS A 138 8.45 1.88 0.06
C CYS A 138 8.50 1.53 -1.43
N HIS A 139 7.58 2.09 -2.23
CA HIS A 139 7.54 1.83 -3.67
C HIS A 139 8.76 2.41 -4.40
N ALA A 140 9.22 3.61 -4.06
CA ALA A 140 10.37 4.24 -4.69
C ALA A 140 11.66 3.44 -4.47
N GLU A 141 11.81 2.82 -3.30
CA GLU A 141 13.00 2.08 -2.92
C GLU A 141 13.00 0.62 -3.38
N LEU A 142 11.83 -0.02 -3.47
CA LEU A 142 11.71 -1.47 -3.71
C LEU A 142 10.77 -1.87 -4.84
N GLY A 143 9.87 -0.97 -5.25
CA GLY A 143 8.90 -1.20 -6.31
C GLY A 143 9.56 -1.28 -7.68
N GLN A 144 8.83 -1.85 -8.64
CA GLN A 144 9.29 -1.86 -10.04
C GLN A 144 9.17 -0.46 -10.62
N SER A 145 10.22 0.02 -11.27
CA SER A 145 10.20 1.29 -12.00
C SER A 145 10.03 1.05 -13.51
N VAL A 146 9.45 2.00 -14.24
CA VAL A 146 9.41 1.97 -15.73
C VAL A 146 10.82 1.91 -16.33
N VAL A 147 11.84 2.30 -15.56
CA VAL A 147 13.23 2.34 -16.00
C VAL A 147 13.87 0.94 -16.05
N ASP A 148 13.38 -0.02 -15.26
CA ASP A 148 13.97 -1.38 -15.16
C ASP A 148 13.85 -2.19 -16.46
N GLU A 149 12.86 -1.90 -17.31
CA GLU A 149 12.73 -2.56 -18.63
C GLU A 149 13.77 -2.09 -19.66
N ASN A 150 14.36 -0.91 -19.50
CA ASN A 150 15.27 -0.32 -20.50
C ASN A 150 16.76 -0.61 -20.27
N ASP A 151 17.16 -1.05 -19.08
CA ASP A 151 18.59 -1.30 -18.77
C ASP A 151 19.07 -2.71 -19.17
N SER A 152 18.19 -3.51 -19.77
CA SER A 152 18.50 -4.88 -20.26
C SER A 152 19.17 -4.92 -21.66
N LYS A 153 19.58 -3.78 -22.24
CA LYS A 153 20.36 -3.78 -23.49
C LYS A 153 21.85 -3.69 -23.18
N PRO A 154 22.64 -4.75 -23.43
CA PRO A 154 24.08 -4.67 -23.23
C PRO A 154 24.66 -3.68 -24.23
N THR A 155 25.23 -2.58 -23.74
CA THR A 155 26.12 -1.73 -24.51
C THR A 155 27.38 -2.53 -24.80
N LEU A 156 27.44 -3.14 -25.98
CA LEU A 156 28.69 -3.68 -26.54
C LEU A 156 29.70 -2.53 -26.65
N HIS A 157 30.82 -2.65 -25.95
CA HIS A 157 32.06 -1.93 -26.21
C HIS A 157 33.13 -2.89 -26.71
#